data_AF-A0A7X0JNX9-F1
#
_entry.id   AF-A0A7X0JNX9-F1
#
_cell.length_a   1.000
_cell.length_b   1.000
_cell.length_c   1.000
_cell.angle_alpha   90.00
_cell.angle_beta   90.00
_cell.angle_gamma   90.00
#
_symmetry.space_group_name_H-M   'P 1'
#
loop_
_entity.id
_entity.type
_entity.pdbx_description
1 polymer ?
#
loop_
_entity_poly.entity_id
_entity_poly.type
_entity_poly.pdbx_seq_one_letter_code
_entity_poly.pdbx_strand_id
1 'polypeptide(L)'
;MAANALVQTRIDAEVRDRASAVLGNMGLTVSDAVRILLTRTANEGALPLELLSGSEAHDAWFRTKVLEALTDTRPDVSDDEVELHFAKRRAAARLNAGERKA
;
A
#
# COMPACT_ATOMS: atom_id res chain seq x y z
N MET A 1 -9.75 30.09 -3.46
CA MET A 1 -9.50 30.44 -2.04
C MET A 1 -8.13 29.92 -1.67
N ALA A 2 -7.27 30.74 -1.06
CA ALA A 2 -5.99 30.25 -0.54
C ALA A 2 -6.23 29.32 0.65
N ALA A 3 -5.50 28.21 0.74
CA ALA A 3 -5.55 27.34 1.91
C ALA A 3 -4.98 28.08 3.13
N ASN A 4 -5.83 28.38 4.11
CA ASN A 4 -5.48 29.14 5.32
C ASN A 4 -5.75 28.37 6.63
N ALA A 5 -6.27 27.15 6.55
CA ALA A 5 -6.49 26.30 7.71
C ALA A 5 -5.15 25.72 8.22
N LEU A 6 -4.90 25.84 9.53
CA LEU A 6 -3.70 25.35 10.18
C LEU A 6 -3.97 24.02 10.88
N VAL A 7 -3.04 23.08 10.73
CA VAL A 7 -3.05 21.80 11.44
C VAL A 7 -1.90 21.83 12.45
N GLN A 8 -2.24 21.74 13.74
CA GLN A 8 -1.28 21.69 14.83
C GLN A 8 -1.43 20.37 15.60
N THR A 9 -0.31 19.71 15.87
CA THR A 9 -0.26 18.46 16.62
C THR A 9 1.00 18.42 17.46
N ARG A 10 0.90 17.85 18.66
CA ARG A 10 2.04 17.64 19.55
C ARG A 10 2.82 16.41 19.09
N ILE A 11 4.13 16.55 19.03
CA ILE A 11 5.07 15.48 18.71
C ILE A 11 6.34 15.69 19.51
N ASP A 12 7.03 14.59 19.80
CA ASP A 12 8.38 14.65 20.36
C ASP A 12 9.33 15.42 19.41
N ALA A 13 10.21 16.23 19.99
CA ALA A 13 11.09 17.10 19.21
C ALA A 13 12.13 16.30 18.41
N GLU A 14 12.68 15.23 18.97
CA GLU A 14 13.64 14.37 18.28
C GLU A 14 12.97 13.63 17.11
N VAL A 15 11.71 13.21 17.28
CA VAL A 15 10.93 12.60 16.21
C VAL A 15 10.69 13.60 15.07
N ARG A 16 10.30 14.85 15.38
CA ARG A 16 10.12 15.92 14.38
C ARG A 16 11.38 16.15 13.57
N ASP A 17 12.53 16.23 14.24
CA ASP A 17 13.79 16.58 13.59
C ASP A 17 14.29 15.44 12.69
N ARG A 18 14.19 14.19 13.16
CA ARG A 18 14.46 13.01 12.31
C ARG A 18 13.53 12.92 11.11
N ALA A 19 12.23 13.16 11.31
CA ALA A 19 11.26 13.15 10.22
C ALA A 19 11.56 14.25 9.19
N SER A 20 11.96 15.44 9.65
CA SER A 20 12.35 16.54 8.76
C SER A 20 13.58 16.20 7.92
N ALA A 21 14.59 15.53 8.50
CA ALA A 21 15.77 15.09 7.77
C ALA A 21 15.44 14.02 6.70
N VAL A 22 14.64 13.02 7.07
CA VAL A 22 14.24 11.94 6.14
C VAL A 22 13.43 12.50 4.97
N LEU A 23 12.40 13.31 5.26
CA LEU A 23 11.58 13.94 4.21
C LEU A 23 12.40 14.92 3.35
N GLY A 24 13.33 15.65 3.96
CA GLY A 24 14.24 16.54 3.25
C GLY A 24 15.11 15.80 2.22
N ASN A 25 15.60 14.60 2.54
CA ASN A 25 16.32 13.74 1.58
C ASN A 25 15.44 13.29 0.40
N MET A 26 14.12 13.28 0.58
CA MET A 26 13.13 12.98 -0.45
C MET A 26 12.64 14.24 -1.20
N GLY A 27 13.17 15.43 -0.87
CA GLY A 27 12.74 16.70 -1.46
C GLY A 27 11.39 17.22 -0.94
N LEU A 28 10.93 16.74 0.21
CA LEU A 28 9.65 17.10 0.82
C LEU A 28 9.85 17.79 2.17
N THR A 29 9.00 18.77 2.48
CA THR A 29 8.90 19.28 3.86
C THR A 29 7.88 18.46 4.66
N VAL A 30 7.95 18.54 6.00
CA VAL A 30 6.92 17.97 6.89
C VAL A 30 5.53 18.48 6.50
N SER A 31 5.43 19.77 6.17
CA SER A 31 4.17 20.39 5.74
C SER A 31 3.65 19.83 4.42
N ASP A 32 4.53 19.47 3.47
CA ASP A 32 4.11 18.83 2.22
C ASP A 32 3.56 17.44 2.48
N ALA A 33 4.25 16.63 3.29
CA ALA A 33 3.81 15.29 3.65
C ALA A 33 2.44 15.31 4.36
N VAL A 34 2.24 16.23 5.31
CA VAL A 34 0.96 16.39 6.01
C VAL A 34 -0.14 16.86 5.05
N ARG A 35 0.15 17.79 4.14
CA ARG A 35 -0.82 18.23 3.12
C ARG A 35 -1.25 17.07 2.23
N ILE A 36 -0.30 16.28 1.71
CA ILE A 36 -0.60 15.12 0.86
C ILE A 36 -1.47 14.10 1.62
N LEU A 37 -1.07 13.77 2.85
CA LEU A 37 -1.80 12.81 3.70
C LEU A 37 -3.25 13.24 3.90
N LEU A 38 -3.48 14.48 4.33
CA LEU A 38 -4.82 14.98 4.65
C LEU A 38 -5.69 15.17 3.40
N THR A 39 -5.11 15.66 2.30
CA THR A 39 -5.84 15.81 1.03
C THR A 39 -6.29 14.46 0.49
N ARG A 40 -5.40 13.45 0.46
CA ARG A 40 -5.76 12.10 0.00
C ARG A 40 -6.79 11.46 0.91
N THR A 41 -6.61 11.55 2.23
CA THR A 41 -7.59 11.02 3.19
C THR A 41 -8.97 11.65 3.00
N ALA A 42 -9.04 12.96 2.78
CA ALA A 42 -10.30 13.67 2.56
C ALA A 42 -11.00 13.27 1.25
N ASN A 43 -10.23 13.01 0.18
CA ASN A 43 -10.78 12.68 -1.14
C ASN A 43 -11.09 11.19 -1.30
N GLU A 44 -10.28 10.31 -0.71
CA GLU A 44 -10.34 8.86 -0.91
C GLU A 44 -11.10 8.15 0.23
N GLY A 45 -11.33 8.82 1.36
CA GLY A 45 -12.06 8.26 2.50
C GLY A 45 -11.29 7.19 3.29
N ALA A 46 -10.00 7.01 3.01
CA ALA A 46 -9.12 6.04 3.67
C ALA A 46 -7.72 6.61 3.88
N LEU A 47 -6.99 6.10 4.88
CA LEU A 47 -5.59 6.47 5.09
C LEU A 47 -4.70 5.87 3.98
N PRO A 48 -3.80 6.66 3.37
CA PRO A 48 -2.93 6.18 2.31
C PRO A 48 -1.78 5.32 2.86
N LEU A 49 -1.97 3.98 2.89
CA LEU A 49 -1.00 3.00 3.38
C LEU A 49 0.33 2.97 2.59
N GLU A 50 0.29 3.35 1.32
CA GLU A 50 1.46 3.45 0.43
C GLU A 50 2.51 4.45 0.94
N LEU A 51 2.09 5.49 1.66
CA LEU A 51 3.01 6.47 2.29
C LEU A 51 3.66 5.95 3.58
N LEU A 52 3.15 4.85 4.15
CA LEU A 52 3.57 4.29 5.43
C LEU A 52 4.53 3.11 5.29
N SER A 53 4.66 2.57 4.07
CA SER A 53 5.48 1.38 3.80
C SER A 53 6.82 1.84 3.25
N GLY A 54 7.88 1.72 4.05
CA GLY A 54 9.24 2.05 3.61
C GLY A 54 9.58 1.31 2.32
N SER A 55 9.96 2.06 1.28
CA SER A 55 10.18 1.50 -0.06
C SER A 55 11.13 0.31 -0.04
N GLU A 56 12.12 0.28 0.86
CA GLU A 56 13.10 -0.80 0.92
C GLU A 56 12.51 -2.19 1.18
N ALA A 57 11.55 -2.33 2.11
CA ALA A 57 10.94 -3.63 2.42
C ALA A 57 10.01 -4.08 1.28
N HIS A 58 9.26 -3.14 0.70
CA HIS A 58 8.44 -3.38 -0.48
C HIS A 58 9.30 -3.77 -1.69
N ASP A 59 10.39 -3.05 -1.93
CA ASP A 59 11.30 -3.27 -3.04
C ASP A 59 12.06 -4.59 -2.89
N ALA A 60 12.44 -4.96 -1.68
CA ALA A 60 13.05 -6.26 -1.38
C ALA A 60 12.07 -7.41 -1.65
N TRP A 61 10.83 -7.28 -1.19
CA TRP A 61 9.77 -8.25 -1.49
C TRP A 61 9.50 -8.33 -3.00
N PHE A 62 9.37 -7.18 -3.68
CA PHE A 62 9.08 -7.10 -5.10
C PHE A 62 10.19 -7.74 -5.94
N ARG A 63 11.47 -7.41 -5.68
CA ARG A 63 12.61 -8.04 -6.35
C ARG A 63 12.63 -9.54 -6.14
N THR A 64 12.35 -10.01 -4.93
CA THR A 64 12.27 -11.45 -4.63
C THR A 64 11.20 -12.12 -5.50
N LYS A 65 10.01 -11.50 -5.63
CA LYS A 65 8.92 -12.05 -6.44
C LYS A 65 9.19 -11.99 -7.95
N VAL A 66 9.86 -10.95 -8.43
CA VAL A 66 10.30 -10.87 -9.83
C VAL A 66 11.34 -11.95 -10.15
N LEU A 67 12.32 -12.17 -9.27
CA LEU A 67 13.31 -13.24 -9.47
C LEU A 67 12.65 -14.62 -9.47
N GLU A 68 11.73 -14.87 -8.53
CA GLU A 68 10.95 -16.12 -8.48
C GLU A 68 10.26 -16.38 -9.82
N ALA A 69 9.57 -15.37 -10.38
CA ALA A 69 8.89 -15.48 -11.67
C ALA A 69 9.85 -15.68 -12.85
N LEU A 70 10.99 -14.99 -12.89
CA LEU A 70 11.98 -15.14 -13.96
C LEU A 70 12.67 -16.53 -13.94
N THR A 71 12.78 -17.14 -12.76
CA THR A 71 13.35 -18.49 -12.61
C THR A 71 12.32 -19.60 -12.74
N ASP A 72 11.04 -19.27 -12.86
CA ASP A 72 9.98 -20.25 -12.96
C ASP A 72 10.03 -20.97 -14.32
N THR A 73 10.23 -22.28 -14.29
CA THR A 73 10.30 -23.13 -15.49
C THR A 73 8.96 -23.80 -15.82
N ARG A 74 7.88 -23.46 -15.11
CA ARG A 74 6.56 -24.01 -15.39
C ARG A 74 6.08 -23.53 -16.78
N PRO A 75 5.30 -24.37 -17.49
CA PRO A 75 4.72 -23.96 -18.77
C PRO A 75 3.72 -22.83 -18.56
N ASP A 76 3.61 -21.97 -19.57
CA ASP A 76 2.55 -20.96 -19.63
C ASP A 76 1.17 -21.64 -19.58
N VAL A 77 0.25 -21.00 -18.86
CA VAL A 77 -1.15 -21.44 -18.74
C VAL A 77 -2.02 -20.45 -19.50
N SER A 78 -3.02 -20.95 -20.23
CA SER A 78 -3.94 -20.07 -20.94
C SER A 78 -4.85 -19.31 -19.96
N ASP A 79 -5.28 -18.11 -20.36
CA ASP A 79 -6.18 -17.27 -19.56
C ASP A 79 -7.51 -17.99 -19.24
N ASP A 80 -8.06 -18.72 -20.23
CA ASP A 80 -9.29 -19.51 -20.07
C ASP A 80 -9.15 -20.59 -18.99
N GLU A 81 -8.02 -21.30 -18.95
CA GLU A 81 -7.75 -22.34 -17.94
C GLU A 81 -7.57 -21.74 -16.54
N VAL A 82 -6.91 -20.57 -16.45
CA VAL A 82 -6.76 -19.81 -15.21
C VAL A 82 -8.13 -19.39 -14.68
N GLU A 83 -9.00 -18.83 -15.53
CA GLU A 83 -10.33 -18.40 -15.12
C GLU A 83 -11.20 -19.57 -14.65
N LEU A 84 -11.18 -20.71 -15.36
CA LEU A 84 -11.89 -21.91 -14.94
C LEU A 84 -11.40 -22.40 -13.56
N HIS A 85 -10.09 -22.41 -13.34
CA HIS A 85 -9.49 -22.80 -12.07
C HIS A 85 -9.95 -21.89 -10.91
N PHE A 86 -9.84 -20.57 -11.10
CA PHE A 86 -10.21 -19.62 -10.06
C PHE A 86 -11.72 -19.52 -9.86
N ALA A 87 -12.55 -19.70 -10.90
CA ALA A 87 -14.00 -19.79 -10.77
C ALA A 87 -14.42 -20.93 -9.83
N LYS A 88 -13.81 -22.11 -9.98
CA LYS A 88 -14.03 -23.27 -9.11
C LYS A 88 -13.63 -22.96 -7.66
N ARG A 89 -12.46 -22.34 -7.44
CA ARG A 89 -11.99 -21.96 -6.09
C ARG A 89 -12.88 -20.93 -5.44
N ARG A 90 -13.35 -19.91 -6.18
CA ARG A 90 -14.30 -18.90 -5.70
C ARG A 90 -15.64 -19.53 -5.30
N ALA A 91 -16.16 -20.47 -6.09
CA ALA A 91 -17.40 -21.19 -5.77
C ALA A 91 -17.25 -22.03 -4.49
N ALA A 92 -16.16 -22.78 -4.34
CA ALA A 92 -15.88 -23.56 -3.13
C ALA A 92 -15.72 -22.68 -1.88
N ALA A 93 -15.01 -21.55 -1.99
CA ALA A 93 -14.86 -20.60 -0.89
C ALA A 93 -16.20 -20.01 -0.42
N ARG A 94 -17.13 -19.76 -1.35
CA ARG A 94 -18.49 -19.29 -1.04
C ARG A 94 -19.32 -20.33 -0.29
N LEU A 95 -19.24 -21.60 -0.70
CA LEU A 95 -19.91 -22.70 0.02
C LEU A 95 -19.37 -22.83 1.45
N ASN A 96 -18.04 -22.86 1.61
CA ASN A 96 -17.41 -22.94 2.93
C ASN A 96 -17.73 -21.72 3.82
N ALA A 97 -17.88 -20.52 3.24
CA ALA A 97 -18.28 -19.33 3.98
C ALA A 97 -19.76 -19.35 4.39
N GLY A 98 -20.62 -20.02 3.62
CA GLY A 98 -22.02 -20.25 3.94
C GLY A 98 -22.20 -21.28 5.05
N GLU A 99 -21.46 -22.39 5.01
CA GLU A 99 -21.45 -23.43 6.04
C GLU A 99 -20.96 -22.92 7.40
N ARG A 100 -20.03 -21.95 7.42
CA ARG A 100 -19.56 -21.31 8.66
C ARG A 100 -20.54 -20.32 9.28
N LYS A 101 -21.60 -19.93 8.55
CA LYS A 101 -22.63 -18.99 9.02
C LYS A 101 -23.95 -19.67 9.42
N ALA A 102 -24.07 -20.97 9.20
CA ALA A 102 -25.18 -21.81 9.64
C ALA A 102 -24.80 -22.56 10.94
#